data_AF-A0A5K1D386-F1
#
_entry.id   AF-A0A5K1D386-F1
#
_cell.length_a   1.000
_cell.length_b   1.000
_cell.length_c   1.000
_cell.angle_alpha   90.00
_cell.angle_beta   90.00
_cell.angle_gamma   90.00
#
_symmetry.space_group_name_H-M   'P 1'
#
loop_
_entity.id
_entity.type
_entity.pdbx_description
1 polymer ?
#
loop_
_entity_poly.entity_id
_entity_poly.type
_entity_poly.pdbx_seq_one_letter_code
_entity_poly.pdbx_strand_id
1 'polypeptide(L)' 'MTGYRAHICQCLGRISTFRRDSPVSECEGRRKTGKELVTEVLAIAGGLTELGLRPGEVVAVAALN' A
#
# COMPACT_ATOMS: atom_id res chain seq x y z
N MET A 1 -9.90 -15.88 -22.13
CA MET A 1 -9.99 -15.90 -20.65
C MET A 1 -9.33 -14.65 -20.09
N THR A 2 -10.06 -13.56 -19.90
CA THR A 2 -9.53 -12.30 -19.36
C THR A 2 -9.70 -12.32 -17.83
N GLY A 3 -8.73 -12.90 -17.14
CA GLY A 3 -8.65 -12.76 -15.68
C GLY A 3 -8.33 -11.31 -15.33
N TYR A 4 -9.24 -10.62 -14.63
CA TYR A 4 -8.97 -9.33 -14.01
C TYR A 4 -7.83 -9.49 -12.99
N ARG A 5 -6.57 -9.34 -13.42
CA ARG A 5 -5.47 -9.08 -12.48
C ARG A 5 -5.67 -7.67 -11.98
N ALA A 6 -6.37 -7.52 -10.86
CA ALA A 6 -6.44 -6.24 -10.18
C ALA A 6 -5.00 -5.82 -9.86
N HIS A 7 -4.52 -4.76 -10.53
CA HIS A 7 -3.22 -4.18 -10.23
C HIS A 7 -3.29 -3.60 -8.81
N ILE A 8 -2.22 -3.77 -8.03
CA ILE A 8 -2.17 -3.27 -6.65
C ILE A 8 -2.53 -1.78 -6.57
N CYS A 9 -2.10 -0.96 -7.55
CA CYS A 9 -2.46 0.45 -7.65
C CYS A 9 -3.98 0.68 -7.79
N GLN A 10 -4.68 -0.17 -8.54
CA GLN A 10 -6.14 -0.11 -8.66
C GLN A 10 -6.81 -0.45 -7.33
N CYS A 11 -6.33 -1.47 -6.61
CA CYS A 11 -6.84 -1.83 -5.30
C CYS A 11 -6.64 -0.69 -4.28
N LEU A 12 -5.43 -0.11 -4.23
CA LEU A 12 -5.13 1.03 -3.38
C LEU A 12 -6.01 2.24 -3.71
N GLY A 13 -6.23 2.54 -5.00
CA GLY A 13 -7.15 3.59 -5.43
C GLY A 13 -8.61 3.35 -5.01
N ARG A 14 -9.06 2.08 -5.01
CA ARG A 14 -10.39 1.72 -4.49
C ARG A 14 -10.46 1.88 -2.97
N ILE A 15 -9.40 1.54 -2.24
CA ILE A 15 -9.34 1.73 -0.78
C ILE A 15 -9.40 3.22 -0.43
N SER A 16 -8.59 4.07 -1.08
CA SER A 16 -8.56 5.52 -0.82
C SER A 16 -9.85 6.25 -1.19
N THR A 17 -10.68 5.63 -2.04
CA THR A 17 -11.95 6.19 -2.53
C THR A 17 -13.13 5.66 -1.73
N PHE A 18 -13.34 4.34 -1.71
CA PHE A 18 -14.54 3.72 -1.16
C PHE A 18 -14.42 3.35 0.32
N ARG A 19 -13.20 3.26 0.86
CA ARG A 19 -12.93 2.90 2.26
C ARG A 19 -12.08 3.96 2.95
N ARG A 20 -12.14 5.21 2.46
CA ARG A 20 -11.28 6.32 2.87
C ARG A 20 -11.17 6.46 4.38
N ASP A 21 -12.31 6.54 5.06
CA ASP A 21 -12.38 6.78 6.51
C ASP A 21 -12.70 5.50 7.30
N SER A 22 -12.87 4.37 6.61
CA SER A 22 -13.08 3.07 7.26
C SER A 22 -11.77 2.54 7.83
N PRO A 23 -11.77 1.91 9.01
CA PRO A 23 -10.61 1.18 9.49
C PRO A 23 -10.29 0.03 8.53
N VAL A 24 -9.03 -0.10 8.15
CA VAL A 24 -8.53 -1.15 7.23
C VAL A 24 -7.36 -1.95 7.81
N SER A 25 -6.69 -1.43 8.85
CA SER A 25 -5.72 -2.17 9.64
C SER A 25 -5.77 -1.78 11.12
N GLU A 26 -5.35 -2.70 11.99
CA GLU A 26 -5.20 -2.52 13.43
C GLU A 26 -3.94 -3.25 13.89
N CYS A 27 -3.05 -2.57 14.62
CA CYS A 27 -1.88 -3.16 15.25
C CYS A 27 -1.71 -2.50 16.64
N GLU A 28 -1.62 -3.32 17.69
CA GLU A 28 -1.50 -2.87 19.09
C GLU A 28 -2.51 -1.77 19.49
N GLY A 29 -3.76 -1.89 19.04
CA GLY A 29 -4.83 -0.92 19.30
C GLY A 29 -4.76 0.36 18.44
N ARG A 30 -3.72 0.54 17.63
CA ARG A 30 -3.64 1.61 16.64
C ARG A 30 -4.34 1.19 15.35
N ARG A 31 -5.43 1.88 15.03
CA ARG A 31 -6.16 1.72 13.76
C ARG A 31 -5.64 2.66 12.70
N LYS A 32 -5.64 2.22 11.44
CA LYS A 32 -5.45 3.08 10.28
C LYS A 32 -6.66 3.02 9.37
N THR A 33 -7.06 4.20 8.89
CA THR A 33 -8.07 4.38 7.87
C THR A 33 -7.55 4.01 6.48
N GLY A 34 -8.44 3.79 5.52
CA GLY A 34 -8.04 3.55 4.14
C GLY A 34 -7.15 4.65 3.56
N LYS A 35 -7.42 5.91 3.92
CA LYS A 35 -6.59 7.06 3.54
C LYS A 35 -5.18 6.96 4.11
N GLU A 36 -5.06 6.70 5.41
CA GLU A 36 -3.76 6.62 6.10
C GLU A 36 -2.92 5.48 5.55
N LEU A 37 -3.52 4.29 5.38
CA LEU A 37 -2.85 3.14 4.79
C LEU A 37 -2.28 3.47 3.40
N VAL A 38 -3.11 4.01 2.51
CA VAL A 38 -2.66 4.31 1.13
C VAL A 38 -1.61 5.41 1.11
N THR A 39 -1.73 6.42 1.98
CA THR A 39 -0.74 7.51 2.09
C THR A 39 0.63 6.97 2.49
N GLU A 40 0.68 6.08 3.49
CA GLU A 40 1.94 5.48 3.94
C GLU A 40 2.55 4.52 2.92
N VAL A 41 1.74 3.72 2.22
CA VAL A 41 2.23 2.86 1.14
C VAL A 41 2.87 3.70 0.02
N LEU A 42 2.24 4.82 -0.34
CA LEU A 42 2.81 5.74 -1.33
C LEU A 42 4.09 6.42 -0.84
N ALA A 43 4.18 6.77 0.45
CA ALA A 43 5.40 7.30 1.04
C ALA A 43 6.55 6.29 0.99
N ILE A 44 6.29 5.01 1.31
CA ILE A 44 7.28 3.94 1.19
C ILE A 44 7.72 3.77 -0.28
N ALA A 45 6.78 3.71 -1.22
CA ALA A 45 7.09 3.57 -2.64
C ALA A 45 7.92 4.76 -3.18
N GLY A 46 7.59 5.98 -2.73
CA GLY A 46 8.37 7.19 -3.03
C GLY A 46 9.80 7.09 -2.48
N GLY A 47 9.95 6.73 -1.20
CA GLY A 47 11.26 6.55 -0.59
C GLY A 47 12.11 5.47 -1.26
N LEU A 48 11.52 4.34 -1.66
CA LEU A 48 12.22 3.32 -2.44
C LEU A 48 12.69 3.87 -3.80
N THR A 49 11.86 4.69 -4.46
CA THR A 49 12.24 5.34 -5.72
C THR A 49 13.38 6.33 -5.52
N GLU A 50 13.36 7.10 -4.44
CA GLU A 50 14.42 8.05 -4.06
C GLU A 50 15.74 7.36 -3.72
N LEU A 51 15.69 6.14 -3.18
CA LEU A 51 16.85 5.27 -2.98
C LEU A 51 17.41 4.67 -4.28
N GLY A 52 16.76 4.94 -5.41
CA GLY A 52 17.22 4.54 -6.75
C GLY A 52 16.69 3.20 -7.23
N LEU A 53 15.72 2.60 -6.53
CA LEU A 53 15.15 1.32 -6.95
C LEU A 53 14.43 1.45 -8.29
N ARG A 54 14.55 0.39 -9.11
CA ARG A 54 14.01 0.33 -10.47
C ARG A 54 13.03 -0.83 -10.63
N PRO A 55 12.08 -0.72 -11.58
CA PRO A 55 11.21 -1.84 -11.92
C PRO A 55 12.01 -3.10 -12.28
N GLY A 56 11.66 -4.22 -11.64
CA GLY A 56 12.32 -5.52 -11.85
C GLY A 56 13.36 -5.88 -10.79
N GLU A 57 13.75 -4.95 -9.92
CA GLU A 57 14.66 -5.23 -8.81
C GLU A 57 13.94 -5.96 -7.65
N VAL A 58 14.67 -6.86 -6.99
CA VAL A 58 14.17 -7.66 -5.88
C VAL A 58 14.59 -7.02 -4.55
N VAL A 59 13.62 -6.85 -3.65
CA VAL A 59 13.83 -6.22 -2.34
C VAL A 59 13.41 -7.21 -1.26
N ALA A 60 14.28 -7.42 -0.28
CA ALA A 60 13.93 -8.14 0.95
C ALA A 60 13.35 -7.16 1.97
N VAL A 61 12.21 -7.53 2.57
CA VAL A 61 11.58 -6.77 3.65
C VAL A 61 11.57 -7.63 4.90
N ALA A 62 12.10 -7.09 6.00
CA ALA A 62 12.03 -7.70 7.32
C ALA A 62 11.36 -6.71 8.27
N ALA A 63 10.22 -7.11 8.84
CA ALA A 63 9.44 -6.30 9.76
C ALA A 63 8.74 -7.20 10.79
N LEU A 64 8.39 -6.62 11.93
CA LEU A 64 7.49 -7.24 12.91
C LEU A 64 6.05 -6.88 12.55
N ASN A 65 5.12 -7.81 12.80
CA ASN A 65 3.69 -7.59 12.61
C ASN A 65 3.06 -6.86 13.79
#